data_AF-A0A8J8H895-F1
#
_entry.id   AF-A0A8J8H895-F1
#
_cell.length_a   1.000
_cell.length_b   1.000
_cell.length_c   1.000
_cell.angle_alpha   90.00
_cell.angle_beta   90.00
_cell.angle_gamma   90.00
#
_symmetry.space_group_name_H-M   'P 1'
#
loop_
_entity.id
_entity.type
_entity.pdbx_description
1 polymer ?
#
loop_
_entity_poly.entity_id
_entity_poly.type
_entity_poly.pdbx_seq_one_letter_code
_entity_poly.pdbx_strand_id
1 'polypeptide(L)'
;MQRRIIAAAVAAATLFAAAACGSKEDSGSGKDAKGDLTVWLQVDAQTLWPKAVETATAEFNKEYPNVKVTVAYQAWADHLTKFDAAAQGGTSPDVIELGTTEMGLYMGNGAFADLTADKDQFANSGTWVKALQDSATYQGKLYGVPYYGGLRAVIYRKDILADAGVTTPPTTWAELMTAVQKLSDKHKADPTFSAFFLPGQHQYGAMPFIYDA
;
A
#
# COMPACT_ATOMS: atom_id res chain seq x y z
N MET A 1 -21.77 -1.61 44.98
CA MET A 1 -21.03 -2.20 46.12
C MET A 1 -20.08 -3.24 45.53
N GLN A 2 -18.75 -3.24 45.66
CA GLN A 2 -17.79 -2.35 46.31
C GLN A 2 -16.57 -2.20 45.38
N ARG A 3 -16.07 -0.96 45.29
CA ARG A 3 -14.77 -0.62 44.69
C ARG A 3 -13.68 -0.94 45.70
N ARG A 4 -12.55 -1.50 45.27
CA ARG A 4 -11.32 -1.49 46.07
C ARG A 4 -10.18 -0.88 45.24
N ILE A 5 -10.04 0.42 45.46
CA ILE A 5 -8.85 1.22 45.21
C ILE A 5 -7.95 1.03 46.44
N ILE A 6 -6.68 0.67 46.26
CA ILE A 6 -5.62 1.00 47.24
C ILE A 6 -4.43 1.52 46.46
N ALA A 7 -4.05 2.75 46.81
CA ALA A 7 -2.94 3.51 46.28
C ALA A 7 -1.65 3.29 47.11
N ALA A 8 -0.53 3.34 46.40
CA ALA A 8 0.75 4.01 46.69
C ALA A 8 1.43 3.95 48.09
N ALA A 9 2.71 3.55 48.09
CA ALA A 9 3.87 4.35 48.58
C ALA A 9 5.18 3.57 48.29
N VAL A 10 5.99 3.97 47.31
CA VAL A 10 7.26 4.75 47.43
C VAL A 10 8.37 4.07 48.24
N ALA A 11 9.41 3.62 47.54
CA ALA A 11 10.79 3.66 48.01
C ALA A 11 11.73 3.86 46.81
N ALA A 12 12.42 4.99 46.80
CA ALA A 12 13.43 5.36 45.82
C ALA A 12 14.75 4.62 46.09
N ALA A 13 15.42 4.19 45.03
CA ALA A 13 16.87 4.00 45.03
C ALA A 13 17.41 4.35 43.64
N THR A 14 18.07 5.51 43.61
CA THR A 14 18.90 6.06 42.55
C THR A 14 20.08 5.15 42.23
N LEU A 15 20.28 4.84 40.94
CA LEU A 15 21.61 4.57 40.38
C LEU A 15 21.73 5.31 39.05
N PHE A 16 22.32 6.51 39.14
CA PHE A 16 23.02 7.14 38.03
C PHE A 16 24.24 6.27 37.69
N ALA A 17 24.32 5.79 36.46
CA ALA A 17 25.58 5.48 35.81
C ALA A 17 25.46 5.90 34.35
N ALA A 18 25.95 7.11 34.08
CA ALA A 18 26.28 7.54 32.74
C ALA A 18 27.42 6.66 32.23
N ALA A 19 27.14 5.79 31.27
CA ALA A 19 28.13 5.34 30.31
C ALA A 19 27.82 6.06 29.00
N ALA A 20 28.34 7.28 28.90
CA ALA A 20 28.62 7.90 27.63
C ALA A 20 29.74 7.10 26.97
N CYS A 21 29.37 6.15 26.11
CA CYS A 21 30.24 5.68 25.05
C CYS A 21 29.50 5.93 23.75
N GLY A 22 29.97 6.92 23.01
CA GLY A 22 29.66 7.05 21.60
C GLY A 22 30.17 5.80 20.89
N SER A 23 29.28 4.86 20.66
CA SER A 23 29.51 3.80 19.70
C SER A 23 29.22 4.40 18.34
N LYS A 24 30.29 4.71 17.62
CA LYS A 24 30.28 4.66 16.17
C LYS A 24 29.64 3.31 15.82
N GLU A 25 28.42 3.31 15.29
CA GLU A 25 27.84 2.12 14.70
C GLU A 25 28.77 1.74 13.55
N ASP A 26 29.65 0.78 13.80
CA ASP A 26 30.22 -0.03 12.74
C ASP A 26 29.01 -0.61 12.01
N SER A 27 28.80 -0.12 10.79
CA SER A 27 27.88 -0.73 9.83
C SER A 27 28.40 -2.15 9.57
N GLY A 28 27.94 -3.09 10.40
CA GLY A 28 28.24 -4.50 10.25
C GLY A 28 27.89 -4.93 8.84
N SER A 29 28.79 -5.68 8.20
CA SER A 29 28.51 -6.18 6.85
C SER A 29 27.24 -7.03 6.90
N GLY A 30 26.40 -6.98 5.85
CA GLY A 30 25.16 -7.77 5.81
C GLY A 30 25.35 -9.27 6.07
N LYS A 31 26.58 -9.77 5.92
CA LYS A 31 26.96 -11.16 6.18
C LYS A 31 26.85 -11.57 7.65
N ASP A 32 26.93 -10.64 8.59
CA ASP A 32 26.88 -10.94 10.03
C ASP A 32 25.45 -10.97 10.58
N ALA A 33 24.48 -10.40 9.84
CA ALA A 33 23.07 -10.39 10.22
C ALA A 33 22.47 -11.81 10.19
N LYS A 34 21.64 -12.14 11.17
CA LYS A 34 20.97 -13.45 11.32
C LYS A 34 19.53 -13.27 11.76
N GLY A 35 18.64 -14.14 11.29
CA GLY A 35 17.24 -14.14 11.73
C GLY A 35 16.29 -14.69 10.67
N ASP A 36 15.00 -14.65 10.99
CA ASP A 36 13.92 -14.93 10.05
C ASP A 36 13.26 -13.61 9.65
N LEU A 37 12.89 -13.46 8.38
CA LEU A 37 12.18 -12.31 7.84
C LEU A 37 10.92 -12.80 7.13
N THR A 38 9.74 -12.35 7.57
CA THR A 38 8.45 -12.67 6.96
C THR A 38 7.96 -11.49 6.13
N VAL A 39 7.71 -11.73 4.84
CA VAL A 39 7.24 -10.71 3.89
C VAL A 39 5.87 -11.12 3.38
N TRP A 40 4.87 -10.26 3.55
CA TRP A 40 3.53 -10.45 2.98
C TRP A 40 3.39 -9.61 1.73
N LEU A 41 3.20 -10.27 0.59
CA LEU A 41 2.89 -9.64 -0.69
C LEU A 41 1.47 -9.98 -1.11
N GLN A 42 0.90 -9.23 -2.04
CA GLN A 42 -0.41 -9.55 -2.60
C GLN A 42 -0.28 -10.61 -3.68
N VAL A 43 -1.37 -11.35 -3.95
CA VAL A 43 -1.40 -12.46 -4.92
C VAL A 43 -0.99 -12.05 -6.34
N ASP A 44 -1.10 -10.76 -6.68
CA ASP A 44 -0.60 -10.20 -7.93
C ASP A 44 0.91 -10.42 -8.08
N ALA A 45 1.68 -10.33 -7.00
CA ALA A 45 3.13 -10.58 -7.05
C ALA A 45 3.47 -12.01 -7.43
N GLN A 46 2.65 -12.97 -7.01
CA GLN A 46 2.80 -14.38 -7.36
C GLN A 46 2.45 -14.66 -8.83
N THR A 47 1.49 -13.91 -9.38
CA THR A 47 0.86 -14.25 -10.67
C THR A 47 1.35 -13.38 -11.83
N LEU A 48 1.62 -12.10 -11.58
CA LEU A 48 1.96 -11.11 -12.61
C LEU A 48 3.47 -10.85 -12.69
N TRP A 49 4.20 -10.89 -11.56
CA TRP A 49 5.66 -10.66 -11.54
C TRP A 49 6.47 -11.60 -10.62
N PRO A 50 6.25 -12.93 -10.66
CA PRO A 50 6.95 -13.88 -9.77
C PRO A 50 8.48 -13.80 -9.89
N LYS A 51 9.01 -13.59 -11.09
CA LYS A 51 10.46 -13.46 -11.34
C LYS A 51 11.09 -12.26 -10.63
N ALA A 52 10.34 -11.17 -10.45
CA ALA A 52 10.84 -10.01 -9.72
C ALA A 52 11.01 -10.33 -8.23
N VAL A 53 10.03 -11.04 -7.64
CA VAL A 53 10.11 -11.50 -6.26
C VAL A 53 11.25 -12.51 -6.07
N GLU A 54 11.39 -13.46 -6.98
CA GLU A 54 12.50 -14.44 -6.97
C GLU A 54 13.87 -13.75 -7.05
N THR A 55 14.02 -12.78 -7.95
CA THR A 55 15.28 -12.02 -8.14
C THR A 55 15.62 -11.22 -6.88
N ALA A 56 14.65 -10.45 -6.35
CA ALA A 56 14.85 -9.67 -5.14
C ALA A 56 15.21 -10.56 -3.93
N THR A 57 14.53 -11.70 -3.77
CA THR A 57 14.82 -12.65 -2.70
C THR A 57 16.22 -13.26 -2.85
N ALA A 58 16.63 -13.58 -4.09
CA ALA A 58 17.97 -14.12 -4.36
C ALA A 58 19.08 -13.09 -4.11
N GLU A 59 18.87 -11.83 -4.51
CA GLU A 59 19.80 -10.73 -4.23
C GLU A 59 19.93 -10.48 -2.73
N PHE A 60 18.80 -10.43 -2.01
CA PHE A 60 18.79 -10.29 -0.56
C PHE A 60 19.54 -11.44 0.13
N ASN A 61 19.25 -12.70 -0.23
CA ASN A 61 19.92 -13.85 0.37
C ASN A 61 21.43 -13.91 0.06
N LYS A 62 21.87 -13.34 -1.06
CA LYS A 62 23.29 -13.23 -1.39
C LYS A 62 24.00 -12.23 -0.47
N GLU A 63 23.33 -11.13 -0.12
CA GLU A 63 23.86 -10.10 0.77
C GLU A 63 23.76 -10.49 2.25
N TYR A 64 22.67 -11.17 2.62
CA TYR A 64 22.33 -11.60 3.98
C TYR A 64 22.16 -13.13 4.06
N PRO A 65 23.25 -13.92 3.88
CA PRO A 65 23.18 -15.38 3.73
C PRO A 65 22.68 -16.13 4.98
N ASN A 66 22.69 -15.49 6.15
CA ASN A 66 22.21 -16.08 7.40
C ASN A 66 20.82 -15.57 7.81
N VAL A 67 20.14 -14.81 6.95
CA VAL A 67 18.74 -14.40 7.13
C VAL A 67 17.85 -15.27 6.25
N LYS A 68 16.80 -15.83 6.84
CA LYS A 68 15.83 -16.65 6.11
C LYS A 68 14.60 -15.83 5.77
N VAL A 69 14.42 -15.54 4.48
CA VAL A 69 13.23 -14.84 3.98
C VAL A 69 12.09 -15.82 3.68
N THR A 70 10.92 -15.56 4.23
CA THR A 70 9.66 -16.27 3.95
C THR A 70 8.66 -15.31 3.32
N VAL A 71 8.40 -15.47 2.03
CA VAL A 71 7.38 -14.70 1.31
C VAL A 71 6.04 -15.45 1.38
N ALA A 72 5.00 -14.79 1.87
CA ALA A 72 3.63 -15.28 1.88
C ALA A 72 2.74 -14.36 1.04
N TYR A 73 1.87 -14.96 0.23
CA TYR A 73 0.96 -14.23 -0.65
C TYR A 73 -0.43 -14.12 -0.04
N GLN A 74 -0.97 -12.90 0.01
CA GLN A 74 -2.27 -12.57 0.58
C GLN A 74 -3.28 -12.26 -0.53
N ALA A 75 -4.55 -12.55 -0.26
CA ALA A 75 -5.65 -12.20 -1.14
C ALA A 75 -6.25 -10.87 -0.71
N TRP A 76 -6.45 -9.94 -1.65
CA TRP A 76 -7.07 -8.63 -1.38
C TRP A 76 -8.37 -8.72 -0.59
N ALA A 77 -9.19 -9.76 -0.85
CA ALA A 77 -10.50 -9.93 -0.21
C ALA A 77 -10.45 -10.06 1.32
N ASP A 78 -9.36 -10.59 1.89
CA ASP A 78 -9.28 -10.88 3.33
C ASP A 78 -7.98 -10.46 4.02
N HIS A 79 -7.03 -9.85 3.30
CA HIS A 79 -5.70 -9.53 3.82
C HIS A 79 -5.72 -8.57 5.03
N LEU A 80 -6.59 -7.55 5.07
CA LEU A 80 -6.67 -6.63 6.22
C LEU A 80 -7.14 -7.33 7.49
N THR A 81 -8.18 -8.16 7.39
CA THR A 81 -8.67 -8.98 8.51
C THR A 81 -7.57 -9.90 9.04
N LYS A 82 -6.78 -10.51 8.15
CA LYS A 82 -5.63 -11.34 8.52
C LYS A 82 -4.52 -10.52 9.19
N PHE A 83 -4.24 -9.33 8.68
CA PHE A 83 -3.21 -8.46 9.25
C PHE A 83 -3.62 -7.97 10.64
N ASP A 84 -4.87 -7.55 10.83
CA ASP A 84 -5.40 -7.15 12.14
C ASP A 84 -5.32 -8.29 13.16
N ALA A 85 -5.69 -9.51 12.75
CA ALA A 85 -5.58 -10.70 13.60
C ALA A 85 -4.12 -11.04 13.94
N ALA A 86 -3.21 -10.94 12.96
CA ALA A 86 -1.78 -11.16 13.17
C ALA A 86 -1.17 -10.12 14.12
N ALA A 87 -1.56 -8.85 13.98
CA ALA A 87 -1.13 -7.77 14.87
C ALA A 87 -1.58 -7.99 16.31
N GLN A 88 -2.83 -8.41 16.52
CA GLN A 88 -3.37 -8.74 17.84
C GLN A 88 -2.73 -10.01 18.43
N GLY A 89 -2.40 -10.98 17.58
CA GLY A 89 -1.77 -12.25 17.97
C GLY A 89 -0.26 -12.17 18.20
N GLY A 90 0.37 -11.05 17.87
CA GLY A 90 1.84 -10.92 17.93
C GLY A 90 2.57 -11.72 16.86
N THR A 91 1.92 -11.96 15.71
CA THR A 91 2.46 -12.72 14.58
C THR A 91 2.43 -11.92 13.27
N SER A 92 2.51 -10.59 13.35
CA SER A 92 2.58 -9.72 12.16
C SER A 92 3.80 -10.06 11.31
N PRO A 93 3.72 -9.88 9.98
CA PRO A 93 4.90 -9.91 9.13
C PRO A 93 5.85 -8.75 9.45
N ASP A 94 7.12 -8.91 9.09
CA ASP A 94 8.13 -7.85 9.19
C ASP A 94 7.94 -6.80 8.09
N VAL A 95 7.50 -7.24 6.90
CA VAL A 95 7.20 -6.37 5.76
C VAL A 95 5.85 -6.76 5.17
N ILE A 96 5.00 -5.78 4.89
CA ILE A 96 3.67 -5.99 4.31
C ILE A 96 3.42 -5.06 3.13
N GLU A 97 2.86 -5.61 2.05
CA GLU A 97 2.26 -4.86 0.96
C GLU A 97 0.83 -4.44 1.31
N LEU A 98 0.55 -3.13 1.22
CA LEU A 98 -0.79 -2.56 1.36
C LEU A 98 -1.12 -1.64 0.20
N GLY A 99 -2.42 -1.54 -0.11
CA GLY A 99 -2.94 -0.59 -1.05
C GLY A 99 -2.85 0.85 -0.53
N THR A 100 -2.70 1.81 -1.43
CA THR A 100 -2.59 3.24 -1.08
C THR A 100 -3.79 3.76 -0.29
N THR A 101 -4.97 3.15 -0.46
CA THR A 101 -6.22 3.51 0.27
C THR A 101 -6.26 2.96 1.69
N GLU A 102 -5.41 2.00 2.04
CA GLU A 102 -5.42 1.30 3.32
C GLU A 102 -4.38 1.87 4.29
N MET A 103 -3.26 2.38 3.74
CA MET A 103 -2.12 2.93 4.49
C MET A 103 -2.53 3.92 5.58
N GLY A 104 -3.47 4.83 5.29
CA GLY A 104 -3.88 5.90 6.21
C GLY A 104 -4.36 5.41 7.59
N LEU A 105 -5.13 4.31 7.60
CA LEU A 105 -5.66 3.73 8.84
C LEU A 105 -4.52 3.23 9.75
N TYR A 106 -3.58 2.49 9.17
CA TYR A 106 -2.51 1.83 9.90
C TYR A 106 -1.39 2.79 10.31
N MET A 107 -1.07 3.77 9.46
CA MET A 107 -0.16 4.86 9.83
C MET A 107 -0.72 5.66 11.02
N GLY A 108 -2.01 6.02 10.98
CA GLY A 108 -2.67 6.76 12.06
C GLY A 108 -2.73 5.99 13.39
N ASN A 109 -2.79 4.66 13.32
CA ASN A 109 -2.77 3.78 14.48
C ASN A 109 -1.36 3.40 14.97
N GLY A 110 -0.30 3.91 14.32
CA GLY A 110 1.09 3.64 14.72
C GLY A 110 1.54 2.20 14.43
N ALA A 111 0.93 1.53 13.44
CA ALA A 111 1.26 0.14 13.10
C ALA A 111 2.60 0.00 12.34
N PHE A 112 3.18 1.09 11.84
CA PHE A 112 4.40 1.08 11.03
C PHE A 112 5.54 1.89 11.65
N ALA A 113 6.76 1.46 11.36
CA ALA A 113 7.97 2.20 11.70
C ALA A 113 8.05 3.51 10.89
N ASP A 114 8.60 4.54 11.52
CA ASP A 114 8.94 5.80 10.84
C ASP A 114 10.22 5.61 10.03
N LEU A 115 10.09 5.62 8.71
CA LEU A 115 11.16 5.41 7.73
C LEU A 115 11.77 6.73 7.22
N THR A 116 11.41 7.87 7.82
CA THR A 116 11.78 9.20 7.29
C THR A 116 13.30 9.37 7.20
N ALA A 117 14.04 8.90 8.21
CA ALA A 117 15.49 8.99 8.25
C ALA A 117 16.19 8.10 7.21
N ASP A 118 15.52 7.02 6.78
CA ASP A 118 16.06 6.03 5.86
C ASP A 118 15.67 6.30 4.40
N LYS A 119 14.89 7.35 4.12
CA LYS A 119 14.36 7.64 2.78
C LYS A 119 15.44 7.59 1.69
N ASP A 120 16.58 8.21 1.94
CA ASP A 120 17.66 8.33 0.95
C ASP A 120 18.46 7.03 0.77
N GLN A 121 18.24 6.03 1.62
CA GLN A 121 18.84 4.70 1.47
C GLN A 121 18.03 3.82 0.49
N PHE A 122 16.75 4.12 0.28
CA PHE A 122 15.93 3.36 -0.66
C PHE A 122 16.24 3.74 -2.11
N ALA A 123 16.41 2.73 -2.94
CA ALA A 123 16.67 2.92 -4.37
C ALA A 123 15.57 3.78 -5.01
N ASN A 124 16.00 4.71 -5.88
CA ASN A 124 15.13 5.60 -6.65
C ASN A 124 14.23 6.54 -5.81
N SER A 125 14.54 6.75 -4.52
CA SER A 125 13.72 7.59 -3.63
C SER A 125 13.57 9.04 -4.05
N GLY A 126 14.53 9.56 -4.82
CA GLY A 126 14.48 10.90 -5.44
C GLY A 126 13.53 11.00 -6.65
N THR A 127 13.08 9.88 -7.20
CA THR A 127 12.20 9.83 -8.39
C THR A 127 10.88 9.11 -8.13
N TRP A 128 10.52 8.90 -6.86
CA TRP A 128 9.23 8.30 -6.53
C TRP A 128 8.08 9.15 -7.05
N VAL A 129 7.04 8.48 -7.57
CA VAL A 129 5.81 9.14 -7.99
C VAL A 129 5.19 9.81 -6.77
N LYS A 130 5.00 11.13 -6.84
CA LYS A 130 4.56 11.95 -5.70
C LYS A 130 3.30 11.40 -5.03
N ALA A 131 2.30 11.00 -5.81
CA ALA A 131 1.04 10.46 -5.26
C ALA A 131 1.23 9.18 -4.44
N LEU A 132 2.16 8.29 -4.84
CA LEU A 132 2.48 7.07 -4.08
C LEU A 132 3.23 7.43 -2.80
N GLN A 133 4.20 8.34 -2.87
CA GLN A 133 4.91 8.82 -1.68
C GLN A 133 3.95 9.50 -0.68
N ASP A 134 3.06 10.35 -1.16
CA ASP A 134 2.08 11.05 -0.34
C ASP A 134 1.15 10.04 0.37
N SER A 135 0.74 8.96 -0.31
CA SER A 135 -0.10 7.90 0.29
C SER A 135 0.60 7.12 1.40
N ALA A 136 1.93 7.12 1.42
CA ALA A 136 2.77 6.50 2.45
C ALA A 136 3.30 7.51 3.47
N THR A 137 2.85 8.78 3.42
CA THR A 137 3.29 9.85 4.31
C THR A 137 2.13 10.32 5.19
N TYR A 138 2.34 10.37 6.50
CA TYR A 138 1.35 10.87 7.45
C TYR A 138 2.01 11.82 8.44
N GLN A 139 1.42 13.02 8.62
CA GLN A 139 1.98 14.08 9.47
C GLN A 139 3.47 14.39 9.22
N GLY A 140 3.87 14.38 7.95
CA GLY A 140 5.25 14.67 7.52
C GLY A 140 6.25 13.53 7.72
N LYS A 141 5.79 12.34 8.14
CA LYS A 141 6.62 11.15 8.34
C LYS A 141 6.32 10.10 7.28
N LEU A 142 7.36 9.46 6.76
CA LEU A 142 7.26 8.36 5.79
C LEU A 142 7.11 7.04 6.53
N TYR A 143 6.12 6.22 6.14
CA TYR A 143 5.83 4.93 6.77
C TYR A 143 5.81 3.75 5.78
N GLY A 144 6.11 4.01 4.50
CA GLY A 144 6.13 2.96 3.48
C GLY A 144 7.00 3.33 2.30
N VAL A 145 7.45 2.30 1.59
CA VAL A 145 8.27 2.42 0.37
C VAL A 145 7.38 2.10 -0.83
N PRO A 146 7.22 3.03 -1.80
CA PRO A 146 6.49 2.74 -3.04
C PRO A 146 7.10 1.54 -3.78
N TYR A 147 6.30 0.49 -3.94
CA TYR A 147 6.71 -0.79 -4.53
C TYR A 147 6.35 -0.90 -6.02
N TYR A 148 5.08 -0.71 -6.36
CA TYR A 148 4.61 -0.51 -7.73
C TYR A 148 3.42 0.45 -7.76
N GLY A 149 3.15 1.02 -8.94
CA GLY A 149 1.98 1.84 -9.19
C GLY A 149 0.99 1.14 -10.12
N GLY A 150 -0.26 1.02 -9.69
CA GLY A 150 -1.37 0.67 -10.58
C GLY A 150 -1.87 1.92 -11.31
N LEU A 151 -2.05 1.82 -12.63
CA LEU A 151 -2.70 2.86 -13.43
C LEU A 151 -4.17 2.48 -13.65
N ARG A 152 -5.08 3.42 -13.44
CA ARG A 152 -6.47 3.28 -13.87
C ARG A 152 -6.59 3.77 -15.31
N ALA A 153 -7.26 3.00 -16.15
CA ALA A 153 -7.51 3.35 -17.53
C ALA A 153 -9.01 3.26 -17.83
N VAL A 154 -9.51 4.22 -18.61
CA VAL A 154 -10.84 4.11 -19.21
C VAL A 154 -10.73 3.20 -20.43
N ILE A 155 -11.39 2.05 -20.36
CA ILE A 155 -11.47 1.10 -21.47
C ILE A 155 -12.79 1.30 -22.18
N TYR A 156 -12.77 1.40 -23.50
CA TYR A 156 -13.96 1.67 -24.29
C TYR A 156 -14.01 0.87 -25.59
N ARG A 157 -15.22 0.68 -26.12
CA ARG A 157 -15.49 0.04 -27.41
C ARG A 157 -15.52 1.09 -28.52
N LYS A 158 -14.50 1.07 -29.38
CA LYS A 158 -14.33 2.04 -30.48
C LYS A 158 -15.52 2.07 -31.45
N ASP A 159 -16.05 0.90 -31.78
CA ASP A 159 -17.19 0.72 -32.67
C ASP A 159 -18.48 1.28 -32.06
N ILE A 160 -18.72 1.06 -30.77
CA ILE A 160 -19.91 1.59 -30.07
C ILE A 160 -19.86 3.13 -29.98
N LEU A 161 -18.70 3.70 -29.65
CA LEU A 161 -18.52 5.16 -29.63
C LEU A 161 -18.67 5.79 -31.02
N ALA A 162 -18.12 5.15 -32.06
CA ALA A 162 -18.26 5.61 -33.44
C ALA A 162 -19.72 5.58 -33.92
N ASP A 163 -20.49 4.54 -33.59
CA ASP A 163 -21.92 4.44 -33.92
C ASP A 163 -22.79 5.53 -33.26
N ALA A 164 -22.34 6.05 -32.11
CA ALA A 164 -22.93 7.21 -31.43
C ALA A 164 -22.35 8.56 -31.92
N GLY A 165 -21.51 8.57 -32.95
CA GLY A 165 -20.92 9.80 -33.51
C GLY A 165 -19.82 10.41 -32.63
N VAL A 166 -19.12 9.60 -31.84
CA VAL A 166 -17.94 9.98 -31.06
C VAL A 166 -16.70 9.33 -31.69
N THR A 167 -16.01 10.08 -32.55
CA THR A 167 -14.85 9.59 -33.30
C THR A 167 -13.51 9.90 -32.63
N THR A 168 -13.51 10.82 -31.66
CA THR A 168 -12.35 11.16 -30.83
C THR A 168 -12.64 10.80 -29.38
N PRO A 169 -11.75 10.06 -28.68
CA PRO A 169 -11.96 9.71 -27.28
C PRO A 169 -12.01 10.96 -26.40
N PRO A 170 -12.92 11.02 -25.40
CA PRO A 170 -12.99 12.15 -24.50
C PRO A 170 -11.73 12.24 -23.65
N THR A 171 -11.24 13.47 -23.46
CA THR A 171 -10.05 13.80 -22.67
C THR A 171 -10.38 14.65 -21.45
N THR A 172 -11.60 15.18 -21.38
CA THR A 172 -12.10 15.94 -20.25
C THR A 172 -13.38 15.33 -19.70
N TRP A 173 -13.73 15.68 -18.45
CA TRP A 173 -14.99 15.26 -17.83
C TRP A 173 -16.22 15.70 -18.64
N ALA A 174 -16.24 16.94 -19.12
CA ALA A 174 -17.33 17.47 -19.94
C ALA A 174 -17.48 16.70 -21.28
N GLU A 175 -16.35 16.36 -21.92
CA GLU A 175 -16.36 15.53 -23.13
C GLU A 175 -16.85 14.12 -22.84
N LEU A 176 -16.45 13.53 -21.71
CA LEU A 176 -16.90 12.21 -21.29
C LEU A 176 -18.42 12.20 -21.08
N MET A 177 -18.96 13.17 -20.34
CA MET A 177 -20.41 13.28 -20.14
C MET A 177 -21.18 13.50 -21.45
N THR A 178 -20.62 14.29 -22.37
CA THR A 178 -21.18 14.44 -23.72
C THR A 178 -21.20 13.13 -24.49
N ALA A 179 -20.12 12.34 -24.42
CA ALA A 179 -20.05 11.03 -25.06
C ALA A 179 -21.05 10.04 -24.43
N VAL A 180 -21.17 10.02 -23.10
CA VAL A 180 -22.14 9.21 -22.35
C VAL A 180 -23.58 9.57 -22.75
N GLN A 181 -23.89 10.86 -22.91
CA GLN A 181 -25.21 11.30 -23.37
C GLN A 181 -25.51 10.82 -24.79
N LYS A 182 -24.57 10.98 -25.74
CA LYS A 182 -24.73 10.49 -27.12
C LYS A 182 -24.95 8.98 -27.18
N LEU A 183 -24.19 8.22 -26.38
CA LEU A 183 -24.35 6.77 -26.26
C LEU A 183 -25.73 6.41 -25.70
N SER A 184 -26.17 7.12 -24.65
CA SER A 184 -27.48 6.90 -24.03
C SER A 184 -28.62 7.18 -25.02
N ASP A 185 -28.55 8.29 -25.76
CA ASP A 185 -29.56 8.64 -26.76
C ASP A 185 -29.61 7.66 -27.93
N LYS A 186 -28.44 7.20 -28.38
CA LYS A 186 -28.31 6.21 -29.46
C LYS A 186 -28.88 4.85 -29.09
N HIS A 187 -28.69 4.42 -27.85
CA HIS A 187 -29.08 3.09 -27.37
C HIS A 187 -30.29 3.08 -26.43
N LYS A 188 -31.04 4.19 -26.32
CA LYS A 188 -32.20 4.33 -25.41
C LYS A 188 -33.30 3.27 -25.54
N ALA A 189 -33.34 2.55 -26.66
CA ALA A 189 -34.30 1.47 -26.91
C ALA A 189 -33.89 0.14 -26.25
N ASP A 190 -32.62 -0.01 -25.87
CA ASP A 190 -32.09 -1.17 -25.17
C ASP A 190 -32.03 -0.89 -23.66
N PRO A 191 -32.95 -1.45 -22.85
CA PRO A 191 -32.97 -1.23 -21.40
C PRO A 191 -31.78 -1.87 -20.67
N THR A 192 -30.99 -2.70 -21.35
CA THR A 192 -29.80 -3.35 -20.78
C THR A 192 -28.51 -2.60 -21.08
N PHE A 193 -28.56 -1.61 -21.98
CA PHE A 193 -27.39 -0.84 -22.36
C PHE A 193 -26.98 0.14 -21.27
N SER A 194 -25.70 0.13 -20.90
CA SER A 194 -25.10 1.10 -19.98
C SER A 194 -24.04 1.91 -20.72
N ALA A 195 -24.33 3.19 -20.97
CA ALA A 195 -23.40 4.12 -21.64
C ALA A 195 -22.12 4.38 -20.82
N PHE A 196 -22.22 4.22 -19.51
CA PHE A 196 -21.09 4.31 -18.58
C PHE A 196 -21.14 3.12 -17.62
N PHE A 197 -20.51 2.03 -18.02
CA PHE A 197 -20.52 0.79 -17.25
C PHE A 197 -19.50 0.84 -16.11
N LEU A 198 -20.01 0.76 -14.88
CA LEU A 198 -19.21 0.44 -13.70
C LEU A 198 -19.66 -0.94 -13.21
N PRO A 199 -18.77 -1.95 -13.18
CA PRO A 199 -19.14 -3.24 -12.60
C PRO A 199 -19.60 -3.05 -11.15
N GLY A 200 -20.65 -3.78 -10.75
CA GLY A 200 -21.22 -3.67 -9.41
C GLY A 200 -20.15 -3.91 -8.33
N GLN A 201 -20.21 -3.12 -7.24
CA GLN A 201 -19.19 -3.04 -6.16
C GLN A 201 -17.83 -2.43 -6.57
N HIS A 202 -17.70 -1.77 -7.72
CA HIS A 202 -16.45 -1.13 -8.14
C HIS A 202 -16.31 0.32 -7.65
N GLN A 203 -16.48 0.52 -6.33
CA GLN A 203 -16.44 1.82 -5.67
C GLN A 203 -15.12 2.55 -5.97
N TYR A 204 -14.01 1.81 -5.94
CA TYR A 204 -12.66 2.31 -6.22
C TYR A 204 -12.45 2.90 -7.62
N GLY A 205 -13.17 2.42 -8.63
CA GLY A 205 -13.11 2.99 -9.98
C GLY A 205 -14.11 4.11 -10.21
N ALA A 206 -15.15 4.19 -9.38
CA ALA A 206 -16.11 5.29 -9.42
C ALA A 206 -15.57 6.55 -8.74
N MET A 207 -14.84 6.40 -7.62
CA MET A 207 -14.38 7.53 -6.81
C MET A 207 -13.61 8.62 -7.57
N PRO A 208 -12.69 8.32 -8.51
CA PRO A 208 -12.04 9.38 -9.30
C PRO A 208 -13.03 10.29 -10.03
N PHE A 209 -14.10 9.72 -10.59
CA PHE A 209 -15.13 10.47 -11.30
C PHE A 209 -16.05 11.27 -10.37
N ILE A 210 -16.11 10.92 -9.08
CA ILE A 210 -16.84 11.70 -8.06
C ILE A 210 -16.01 12.89 -7.59
N TYR A 211 -14.70 12.72 -7.45
CA TYR A 211 -13.81 13.82 -7.05
C TYR A 211 -13.60 14.86 -8.15
N ASP A 212 -13.69 14.46 -9.42
CA ASP A 212 -13.53 15.34 -10.58
C ASP A 212 -14.85 16.00 -11.05
N ALA A 213 -16.00 15.61 -10.48
CA ALA A 213 -17.33 16.15 -10.80
C ALA A 213 -17.71 17.35 -9.93
#